data_AF-A0A154IE45-F1
#
_entry.id   AF-A0A154IE45-F1
#
_cell.length_a   1.000
_cell.length_b   1.000
_cell.length_c   1.000
_cell.angle_alpha   90.00
_cell.angle_beta   90.00
_cell.angle_gamma   90.00
#
_symmetry.space_group_name_H-M   'P 1'
#
loop_
_entity.id
_entity.type
_entity.pdbx_description
1 polymer ?
#
loop_
_entity_poly.entity_id
_entity_poly.type
_entity_poly.pdbx_seq_one_letter_code
_entity_poly.pdbx_strand_id
1 'polypeptide(L)'
;MPVMSSAQSNQQKPILVFLGKDAACDIVSKLNENEYVAAAVSSVPELFDALRSDGYFLAVTMRSDIDMVRNIKPIPVINLEVFFHTVQSATKSVRSSKEFDSDAFLRRIAALTESRTGRIDAVQKAAATKETSIAGAARASRWRAATSLLLSRRSTSSAERAE
;
A
#
# COMPACT_ATOMS: atom_id res chain seq x y z
N MET A 1 36.28 25.25 -12.87
CA MET A 1 35.05 24.86 -13.59
C MET A 1 34.37 23.79 -12.75
N PRO A 2 33.08 23.93 -12.41
CA PRO A 2 32.46 23.23 -11.30
C PRO A 2 32.05 21.79 -11.63
N VAL A 3 32.09 20.98 -10.58
CA VAL A 3 31.70 19.56 -10.49
C VAL A 3 30.33 19.29 -11.10
N MET A 4 30.30 18.36 -12.07
CA MET A 4 29.06 17.82 -12.61
C MET A 4 28.30 17.06 -11.53
N SER A 5 27.02 17.42 -11.44
CA SER A 5 26.00 16.90 -10.54
C SER A 5 26.16 15.41 -10.24
N SER A 6 26.23 15.08 -8.96
CA SER A 6 25.95 13.74 -8.47
C SER A 6 24.58 13.32 -8.99
N ALA A 7 24.55 12.43 -9.97
CA ALA A 7 23.34 11.70 -10.33
C ALA A 7 22.84 11.06 -9.03
N GLN A 8 21.81 11.66 -8.43
CA GLN A 8 20.98 10.96 -7.46
C GLN A 8 20.40 9.80 -8.25
N SER A 9 21.08 8.64 -8.19
CA SER A 9 20.50 7.40 -8.67
C SER A 9 19.25 7.22 -7.83
N ASN A 10 18.12 7.61 -8.39
CA ASN A 10 16.81 7.48 -7.78
C ASN A 10 16.49 5.99 -7.92
N GLN A 11 17.17 5.17 -7.12
CA GLN A 11 17.08 3.71 -7.14
C GLN A 11 15.63 3.39 -6.81
N GLN A 12 14.85 3.12 -7.86
CA GLN A 12 13.45 2.77 -7.71
C GLN A 12 13.41 1.48 -6.89
N LYS A 13 12.91 1.60 -5.65
CA LYS A 13 12.73 0.44 -4.76
C LYS A 13 12.00 -0.65 -5.55
N PRO A 14 12.42 -1.92 -5.50
CA PRO A 14 11.75 -2.97 -6.23
C PRO A 14 10.31 -3.18 -5.77
N ILE A 15 9.49 -3.71 -6.68
CA ILE A 15 8.16 -4.25 -6.41
C ILE A 15 8.34 -5.70 -5.97
N LEU A 16 7.72 -6.08 -4.86
CA LEU A 16 7.72 -7.47 -4.40
C LEU A 16 6.56 -8.23 -5.04
N VAL A 17 6.81 -9.38 -5.66
CA VAL A 17 5.78 -10.26 -6.23
C VAL A 17 5.76 -11.54 -5.42
N PHE A 18 4.68 -11.75 -4.65
CA PHE A 18 4.47 -12.96 -3.85
C PHE A 18 3.35 -13.82 -4.45
N LEU A 19 3.74 -14.85 -5.20
CA LEU A 19 2.86 -15.76 -5.94
C LEU A 19 3.52 -17.15 -6.03
N GLY A 20 2.78 -18.14 -6.55
CA GLY A 20 3.40 -19.40 -6.97
C GLY A 20 4.51 -19.16 -7.99
N LYS A 21 5.57 -19.99 -7.96
CA LYS A 21 6.84 -19.76 -8.65
C LYS A 21 6.69 -19.32 -10.12
N ASP A 22 5.91 -20.05 -10.91
CA ASP A 22 5.75 -19.75 -12.34
C ASP A 22 5.03 -18.42 -12.56
N ALA A 23 3.92 -18.20 -11.85
CA ALA A 23 3.16 -16.95 -11.92
C ALA A 23 3.98 -15.75 -11.42
N ALA A 24 4.84 -15.93 -10.41
CA ALA A 24 5.72 -14.89 -9.93
C ALA A 24 6.73 -14.47 -11.01
N CYS A 25 7.34 -15.45 -11.70
CA CYS A 25 8.25 -15.21 -12.82
C CYS A 25 7.57 -14.48 -13.99
N ASP A 26 6.34 -14.88 -14.35
CA ASP A 26 5.59 -14.25 -15.43
C ASP A 26 5.30 -12.77 -15.12
N ILE A 27 4.83 -12.48 -13.90
CA ILE A 27 4.54 -11.10 -13.47
C ILE A 27 5.82 -10.26 -13.35
N VAL A 28 6.92 -10.82 -12.83
CA VAL A 28 8.20 -10.12 -12.79
C VAL A 28 8.72 -9.81 -14.19
N SER A 29 8.62 -10.76 -15.14
CA SER A 29 9.02 -10.53 -16.53
C SER A 29 8.20 -9.39 -17.14
N LYS A 30 6.87 -9.40 -16.95
CA LYS A 30 5.98 -8.34 -17.41
C LYS A 30 6.33 -6.97 -16.82
N LEU A 31 6.69 -6.91 -15.54
CA LEU A 31 7.11 -5.66 -14.88
C LEU A 31 8.44 -5.16 -15.43
N ASN A 32 9.42 -6.05 -15.60
CA ASN A 32 10.74 -5.71 -16.14
C ASN A 32 10.67 -5.22 -17.61
N GLU A 33 9.80 -5.83 -18.43
CA GLU A 33 9.50 -5.37 -19.80
C GLU A 33 8.98 -3.93 -19.85
N ASN A 34 8.38 -3.46 -18.76
CA ASN A 34 7.81 -2.11 -18.61
C ASN A 34 8.65 -1.23 -17.68
N GLU A 35 9.96 -1.49 -17.59
CA GLU A 35 10.95 -0.70 -16.85
C GLU A 35 10.74 -0.65 -15.32
N TYR A 36 9.92 -1.54 -14.75
CA TYR A 36 9.79 -1.67 -13.30
C TYR A 36 10.76 -2.72 -12.78
N VAL A 37 11.52 -2.36 -11.73
CA VAL A 37 12.33 -3.33 -10.99
C VAL A 37 11.43 -4.17 -10.10
N ALA A 38 11.44 -5.50 -10.27
CA ALA A 38 10.64 -6.40 -9.46
C ALA A 38 11.44 -7.61 -8.95
N ALA A 39 11.03 -8.18 -7.81
CA ALA A 39 11.59 -9.40 -7.25
C ALA A 39 10.48 -10.41 -6.96
N ALA A 40 10.69 -11.66 -7.36
CA ALA A 40 9.78 -12.77 -7.08
C ALA A 40 10.14 -13.44 -5.75
N VAL A 41 9.12 -13.75 -4.96
CA VAL A 41 9.18 -14.63 -3.79
C VAL A 41 8.04 -15.64 -3.89
N SER A 42 8.30 -16.89 -3.56
CA SER A 42 7.35 -17.99 -3.78
C SER A 42 7.01 -18.80 -2.53
N SER A 43 7.70 -18.54 -1.43
CA SER A 43 7.46 -19.17 -0.13
C SER A 43 7.24 -18.14 0.98
N VAL A 44 6.55 -18.56 2.03
CA VAL A 44 6.30 -17.71 3.20
C VAL A 44 7.61 -17.29 3.89
N PRO A 45 8.61 -18.17 4.12
CA PRO A 45 9.90 -17.75 4.66
C PRO A 45 10.60 -16.67 3.82
N GLU A 46 10.64 -16.83 2.48
CA GLU A 46 11.19 -15.82 1.57
C GLU A 46 10.46 -14.48 1.68
N LEU A 47 9.12 -14.52 1.79
CA LEU A 47 8.31 -13.32 1.97
C LEU A 47 8.67 -12.57 3.27
N PHE A 48 8.82 -13.30 4.37
CA PHE A 48 9.21 -12.73 5.67
C PHE A 48 10.59 -12.07 5.60
N ASP A 49 11.57 -12.74 5.00
CA ASP A 49 12.93 -12.23 4.86
C ASP A 49 12.97 -11.00 3.95
N ALA A 50 12.26 -11.06 2.82
CA ALA A 50 12.16 -9.95 1.87
C ALA A 50 11.54 -8.70 2.51
N LEU A 51 10.41 -8.83 3.19
CA LEU A 51 9.69 -7.67 3.76
C LEU A 51 10.45 -7.01 4.91
N ARG A 52 11.29 -7.76 5.64
CA ARG A 52 12.14 -7.22 6.72
C ARG A 52 13.29 -6.34 6.23
N SER A 53 13.75 -6.54 4.99
CA SER A 53 14.91 -5.83 4.42
C SER A 53 14.66 -4.35 4.06
N ASP A 54 13.45 -3.83 4.26
CA ASP A 54 13.02 -2.48 3.87
C ASP A 54 13.21 -2.08 2.38
N GLY A 55 13.54 -3.06 1.53
CA GLY A 55 13.82 -2.85 0.11
C GLY A 55 12.60 -2.55 -0.75
N TYR A 56 11.40 -2.95 -0.33
CA TYR A 56 10.20 -2.92 -1.18
C TYR A 56 9.22 -1.79 -0.79
N PHE A 57 8.58 -1.17 -1.78
CA PHE A 57 7.59 -0.11 -1.56
C PHE A 57 6.14 -0.55 -1.81
N LEU A 58 5.94 -1.67 -2.49
CA LEU A 58 4.66 -2.21 -2.92
C LEU A 58 4.81 -3.73 -3.07
N ALA A 59 3.75 -4.46 -2.75
CA ALA A 59 3.64 -5.89 -3.03
C ALA A 59 2.50 -6.20 -4.00
N VAL A 60 2.69 -7.23 -4.83
CA VAL A 60 1.68 -7.85 -5.69
C VAL A 60 1.47 -9.28 -5.20
N THR A 61 0.22 -9.67 -4.94
CA THR A 61 -0.10 -11.01 -4.43
C THR A 61 -1.56 -11.39 -4.72
N MET A 62 -1.96 -12.62 -4.36
CA MET A 62 -3.35 -13.08 -4.43
C MET A 62 -4.16 -12.59 -3.21
N ARG A 63 -5.50 -12.62 -3.31
CA ARG A 63 -6.38 -12.15 -2.23
C ARG A 63 -6.15 -12.86 -0.90
N SER A 64 -5.89 -14.17 -0.95
CA SER A 64 -5.63 -15.02 0.22
C SER A 64 -4.47 -14.52 1.08
N ASP A 65 -3.48 -13.87 0.47
CA ASP A 65 -2.19 -13.59 1.10
C ASP A 65 -2.03 -12.11 1.48
N ILE A 66 -3.02 -11.27 1.18
CA ILE A 66 -2.98 -9.83 1.45
C ILE A 66 -2.76 -9.54 2.94
N ASP A 67 -3.52 -10.22 3.80
CA ASP A 67 -3.44 -10.00 5.25
C ASP A 67 -2.08 -10.43 5.78
N MET A 68 -1.51 -11.52 5.26
CA MET A 68 -0.17 -11.97 5.63
C MET A 68 0.89 -10.92 5.27
N VAL A 69 0.89 -10.40 4.05
CA VAL A 69 1.84 -9.34 3.63
C VAL A 69 1.71 -8.11 4.53
N ARG A 70 0.48 -7.65 4.78
CA ARG A 70 0.20 -6.43 5.57
C ARG A 70 0.56 -6.60 7.05
N ASN A 71 0.38 -7.79 7.60
CA ASN A 71 0.75 -8.11 8.99
C ASN A 71 2.27 -8.10 9.19
N ILE A 72 3.05 -8.48 8.18
CA ILE A 72 4.52 -8.42 8.23
C ILE A 72 4.98 -6.98 8.07
N LYS A 73 4.46 -6.27 7.06
CA LYS A 73 4.80 -4.88 6.81
C LYS A 73 3.61 -4.11 6.21
N PRO A 74 3.28 -2.92 6.75
CA PRO A 74 2.16 -2.12 6.27
C PRO A 74 2.52 -1.34 4.99
N ILE A 75 2.81 -2.05 3.91
CA ILE A 75 3.00 -1.49 2.57
C ILE A 75 1.72 -1.60 1.74
N PRO A 76 1.55 -0.76 0.69
CA PRO A 76 0.57 -0.99 -0.34
C PRO A 76 0.63 -2.43 -0.87
N VAL A 77 -0.53 -3.00 -1.15
CA VAL A 77 -0.67 -4.35 -1.73
C VAL A 77 -1.67 -4.30 -2.88
N ILE A 78 -1.29 -4.87 -4.02
CA ILE A 78 -2.15 -5.11 -5.17
C ILE A 78 -2.61 -6.56 -5.15
N ASN A 79 -3.93 -6.76 -5.21
CA ASN A 79 -4.52 -8.07 -5.51
C ASN A 79 -4.40 -8.34 -7.01
N LEU A 80 -3.70 -9.38 -7.43
CA LEU A 80 -3.59 -9.71 -8.84
C LEU A 80 -4.92 -10.20 -9.45
N GLU A 81 -5.78 -10.81 -8.64
CA GLU A 81 -7.03 -11.43 -9.11
C GLU A 81 -8.01 -10.44 -9.76
N VAL A 82 -7.95 -9.16 -9.40
CA VAL A 82 -8.87 -8.13 -9.92
C VAL A 82 -8.62 -7.78 -11.38
N PHE A 83 -7.45 -8.13 -11.92
CA PHE A 83 -7.09 -7.91 -13.32
C PHE A 83 -7.41 -9.11 -14.21
N PHE A 84 -8.04 -10.14 -13.66
CA PHE A 84 -8.46 -11.27 -14.45
C PHE A 84 -9.96 -11.23 -14.71
N HIS A 85 -10.36 -11.22 -15.97
CA HIS A 85 -11.75 -11.09 -16.40
C HIS A 85 -12.21 -12.36 -17.13
N THR A 86 -13.48 -12.71 -16.96
CA THR A 86 -14.08 -13.84 -17.70
C THR A 86 -14.43 -13.40 -19.10
N VAL A 87 -13.85 -14.05 -20.11
CA VAL A 87 -14.24 -13.84 -21.51
C VAL A 87 -15.26 -14.92 -21.87
N GLN A 88 -16.47 -14.49 -22.25
CA GLN A 88 -17.45 -15.41 -22.80
C GLN A 88 -17.06 -15.75 -24.25
N SER A 89 -16.76 -17.03 -24.49
CA SER A 89 -16.58 -17.52 -25.86
C SER A 89 -17.90 -17.42 -26.60
N ALA A 90 -17.92 -16.77 -27.77
CA ALA A 90 -19.11 -16.66 -28.62
C ALA A 90 -19.58 -18.02 -29.19
N THR A 91 -18.71 -19.04 -29.13
CA THR A 91 -19.05 -20.42 -29.44
C THR A 91 -19.51 -21.14 -28.17
N LYS A 92 -20.57 -21.96 -28.26
CA LYS A 92 -21.21 -22.73 -27.16
C LYS A 92 -20.29 -23.81 -26.52
N SER A 93 -19.04 -23.48 -26.26
CA SER A 93 -18.06 -24.28 -25.56
C SER A 93 -18.02 -23.85 -24.10
N VAL A 94 -18.25 -24.82 -23.22
CA VAL A 94 -18.63 -24.70 -21.79
C VAL A 94 -17.49 -24.18 -20.89
N ARG A 95 -16.37 -23.71 -21.43
CA ARG A 95 -15.22 -23.27 -20.61
C ARG A 95 -15.02 -21.76 -20.72
N SER A 96 -15.48 -21.01 -19.72
CA SER A 96 -15.09 -19.62 -19.55
C SER A 96 -13.56 -19.55 -19.40
N SER A 97 -12.89 -18.84 -20.30
CA SER A 97 -11.47 -18.53 -20.15
C SER A 97 -11.32 -17.25 -19.32
N LYS A 98 -10.27 -17.17 -18.49
CA LYS A 98 -9.94 -15.98 -17.72
C LYS A 98 -8.80 -15.27 -18.43
N GLU A 99 -9.01 -14.03 -18.86
CA GLU A 99 -8.00 -13.20 -19.51
C GLU A 99 -7.41 -12.21 -18.51
N PHE A 100 -6.10 -11.96 -18.61
CA PHE A 100 -5.39 -11.01 -17.75
C PHE A 100 -5.30 -9.65 -18.44
N ASP A 101 -5.93 -8.62 -17.86
CA ASP A 101 -5.82 -7.22 -18.30
C ASP A 101 -4.50 -6.62 -17.78
N SER A 102 -3.44 -6.82 -18.58
CA SER A 102 -2.12 -6.28 -18.25
C SER A 102 -2.06 -4.76 -18.23
N ASP A 103 -2.90 -4.09 -19.03
CA ASP A 103 -2.88 -2.64 -19.15
C ASP A 103 -3.49 -2.00 -17.90
N ALA A 104 -4.58 -2.56 -17.38
CA ALA A 104 -5.14 -2.13 -16.10
C ALA A 104 -4.18 -2.40 -14.95
N PHE A 105 -3.47 -3.53 -14.97
CA PHE A 105 -2.45 -3.85 -13.99
C PHE A 105 -1.32 -2.81 -13.98
N LEU A 106 -0.72 -2.52 -15.14
CA LEU A 106 0.38 -1.55 -15.26
C LEU A 106 -0.07 -0.13 -14.90
N ARG A 107 -1.28 0.29 -15.31
CA ARG A 107 -1.88 1.58 -14.89
C ARG A 107 -2.00 1.68 -13.37
N ARG A 108 -2.34 0.59 -12.69
CA ARG A 108 -2.41 0.56 -11.22
C ARG A 108 -1.03 0.71 -10.57
N ILE A 109 -0.01 0.06 -11.14
CA ILE A 109 1.38 0.17 -10.67
C ILE A 109 1.88 1.61 -10.83
N ALA A 110 1.65 2.24 -11.99
CA ALA A 110 2.03 3.63 -12.25
C ALA A 110 1.40 4.59 -11.23
N ALA A 111 0.08 4.50 -11.01
CA ALA A 111 -0.63 5.36 -10.05
C ALA A 111 -0.09 5.25 -8.61
N LEU A 112 0.33 4.05 -8.19
CA LEU A 112 0.91 3.81 -6.86
C LEU A 112 2.37 4.26 -6.76
N THR A 113 3.09 4.29 -7.88
CA THR A 113 4.47 4.78 -7.94
C THR A 113 4.49 6.31 -7.94
N GLU A 114 3.64 6.96 -8.74
CA GLU A 114 3.54 8.43 -8.82
C GLU A 114 3.03 9.07 -7.52
N SER A 115 2.00 8.49 -6.91
CA SER A 115 1.46 8.98 -5.62
C SER A 115 2.49 8.91 -4.49
N ARG A 116 3.43 7.95 -4.55
CA ARG A 116 4.56 7.88 -3.63
C ARG A 116 5.53 9.03 -3.86
N THR A 117 5.92 9.30 -5.10
CA THR A 117 6.82 10.42 -5.45
C THR A 117 6.25 11.74 -4.94
N GLY A 118 4.98 12.02 -5.23
CA GLY A 118 4.31 13.24 -4.75
C GLY A 118 4.21 13.32 -3.21
N ARG A 119 4.01 12.20 -2.51
CA ARG A 119 3.99 12.17 -1.04
C ARG A 119 5.39 12.40 -0.45
N ILE A 120 6.43 11.83 -1.04
CA ILE A 120 7.82 12.05 -0.58
C ILE A 120 8.19 13.52 -0.76
N ASP A 121 7.88 14.11 -1.92
CA ASP A 121 8.14 15.52 -2.20
C ASP A 121 7.38 16.44 -1.24
N ALA A 122 6.11 16.15 -0.95
CA ALA A 122 5.32 16.92 0.01
C ALA A 122 5.90 16.84 1.44
N VAL A 123 6.38 15.67 1.87
CA VAL A 123 7.03 15.49 3.17
C VAL A 123 8.39 16.20 3.23
N GLN A 124 9.20 16.11 2.18
CA GLN A 124 10.49 16.81 2.11
C GLN A 124 10.31 18.33 2.09
N LYS A 125 9.35 18.85 1.33
CA LYS A 125 9.00 20.27 1.30
C LYS A 125 8.49 20.76 2.66
N ALA A 126 7.70 19.95 3.36
CA ALA A 126 7.26 20.24 4.72
C ALA A 126 8.39 20.18 5.76
N ALA A 127 9.42 19.35 5.54
CA ALA A 127 10.62 19.30 6.38
C ALA A 127 11.54 20.51 6.14
N ALA A 128 11.77 20.89 4.87
CA ALA A 128 12.55 22.08 4.52
C ALA A 128 11.89 23.40 4.99
N THR A 129 10.56 23.45 5.01
CA THR A 129 9.82 24.62 5.56
C THR A 129 9.92 24.68 7.10
N LYS A 130 10.30 23.59 7.78
CA LYS A 130 10.43 23.55 9.25
C LYS A 130 11.81 23.97 9.76
N GLU A 131 12.81 24.14 8.90
CA GLU A 131 14.13 24.67 9.32
C GLU A 131 14.13 26.19 9.56
N THR A 132 13.03 26.89 9.27
CA THR A 132 12.89 28.34 9.51
C THR A 132 11.78 28.70 10.49
N SER A 133 11.57 27.91 11.55
CA SER A 133 10.66 28.29 12.64
C SER A 133 10.91 27.51 13.93
N ILE A 134 11.96 27.87 14.66
CA ILE A 134 12.00 27.68 16.11
C ILE A 134 11.02 28.70 16.73
N ALA A 135 9.79 28.29 16.99
CA ALA A 135 8.90 28.88 18.02
C ALA A 135 7.67 27.98 18.16
N GLY A 136 7.32 27.64 19.41
CA GLY A 136 6.50 26.50 19.73
C GLY A 136 5.01 26.63 19.42
N ALA A 137 4.38 25.46 19.24
CA ALA A 137 3.04 25.12 19.73
C ALA A 137 2.74 23.68 19.31
N ALA A 138 2.77 22.78 20.29
CA ALA A 138 2.31 21.41 20.12
C ALA A 138 0.83 21.40 19.71
N ARG A 139 0.54 21.13 18.43
CA ARG A 139 -0.82 20.84 17.97
C ARG A 139 -0.98 19.32 17.88
N ALA A 140 -1.53 18.78 18.97
CA ALA A 140 -1.95 17.41 19.10
C ALA A 140 -3.02 17.04 18.05
N SER A 141 -2.89 15.82 17.54
CA SER A 141 -3.69 15.18 16.50
C SER A 141 -5.19 15.12 16.85
N ARG A 142 -6.03 15.74 16.02
CA ARG A 142 -7.49 15.92 16.17
C ARG A 142 -8.33 14.67 15.86
N TRP A 143 -7.94 13.47 16.31
CA TRP A 143 -8.62 12.22 15.91
C TRP A 143 -9.44 11.53 17.02
N ARG A 144 -9.77 12.21 18.13
CA ARG A 144 -10.57 11.59 19.22
C ARG A 144 -11.75 12.43 19.70
N ALA A 145 -12.72 12.68 18.85
CA ALA A 145 -13.99 13.27 19.28
C ALA A 145 -15.17 12.52 18.69
N ALA A 146 -15.52 11.37 19.27
CA ALA A 146 -16.86 10.77 19.20
C ALA A 146 -16.97 9.50 20.07
N THR A 147 -17.03 9.63 21.41
CA THR A 147 -17.63 8.61 22.32
C THR A 147 -17.74 9.17 23.75
N SER A 148 -18.71 10.04 24.03
CA SER A 148 -19.02 10.40 25.44
C SER A 148 -20.48 10.79 25.71
N LEU A 149 -21.46 10.25 24.97
CA LEU A 149 -22.86 10.65 25.12
C LEU A 149 -23.84 9.55 25.57
N LEU A 150 -23.40 8.48 26.25
CA LEU A 150 -24.35 7.41 26.63
C LEU A 150 -24.32 6.90 28.07
N LEU A 151 -23.63 7.53 29.02
CA LEU A 151 -23.67 7.07 30.42
C LEU A 151 -23.65 8.22 31.42
N SER A 152 -24.76 8.94 31.55
CA SER A 152 -25.08 9.65 32.80
C SER A 152 -26.58 9.96 32.90
N ARG A 153 -27.37 8.95 33.30
CA ARG A 153 -28.62 9.17 34.04
C ARG A 153 -28.43 8.56 35.42
N ARG A 154 -27.75 9.30 36.28
CA ARG A 154 -27.73 9.06 37.72
C ARG A 154 -28.99 9.70 38.32
N SER A 155 -29.83 8.83 38.85
CA SER A 155 -30.66 8.98 40.05
C SER A 155 -30.60 10.33 40.78
N THR A 156 -31.75 11.01 40.86
CA THR A 156 -32.14 11.88 41.99
C THR A 156 -33.65 11.86 42.17
N SER A 157 -34.12 11.58 43.39
CA SER A 157 -35.31 12.16 43.97
C SER A 157 -35.20 11.97 45.48
N SER A 158 -34.82 13.05 46.16
CA SER A 158 -34.69 13.15 47.60
C SER A 158 -35.99 13.68 48.20
N ALA A 159 -36.37 13.08 49.33
CA ALA A 159 -37.18 13.53 50.46
C ALA A 159 -38.03 14.81 50.39
N GLU A 160 -39.25 14.71 50.91
CA GLU A 160 -39.88 15.80 51.69
C GLU A 160 -40.56 15.20 52.94
N ARG A 161 -40.29 15.80 54.10
CA ARG A 161 -40.94 15.61 55.41
C ARG A 161 -41.91 16.77 55.62
N ALA A 162 -43.07 16.54 56.23
CA ALA A 162 -43.59 17.35 57.35
C ALA A 162 -44.87 16.72 57.94
N GLU A 163 -44.89 16.69 59.28
CA GLU A 163 -45.96 16.60 60.30
C GLU A 163 -47.25 15.81 60.04
#